data_AF-A0A3Q1LUP7-F1
#
_entry.id   AF-A0A3Q1LUP7-F1
#
_cell.length_a   1.000
_cell.length_b   1.000
_cell.length_c   1.000
_cell.angle_alpha   90.00
_cell.angle_beta   90.00
_cell.angle_gamma   90.00
#
_symmetry.space_group_name_H-M   'P 1'
#
loop_
_entity.id
_entity.type
_entity.pdbx_description
1 polymer ?
#
loop_
_entity_poly.entity_id
_entity_poly.type
_entity_poly.pdbx_seq_one_letter_code
_entity_poly.pdbx_strand_id
1 'polypeptide(L)'
;MNPEYDYLFKLLLIGDSGVGKSCLLLRFADDTYTESYISTIGVDFKIRTIELDGKTIKLQIWDTAGQERFRTITSSYYRGAHGIIVVYDVTDQESYANVKQWLQEIDRYASENVNKLLVGNKSDLTTKKVVDNTTAKEFADSLGIPFLETSAKNATNVEQAFMTMAAEIKKRMGPGAASGGERPNLKIDSTPIIAFDELRTDFKNPIDQGNPARARERLKNIERICCLLRKLVVPEYSIHGLFCLMFLCAAEWVTLGLNIPLLFYHLWRYFHRPADGSEVMYDAVSIMNADILNYCQKESWCKLAFYLLSFFYYLYSMVYTLVSF
;
A
#
# COMPACT_ATOMS: atom_id res chain seq x y z
N MET A 1 -5.34 24.83 13.77
CA MET A 1 -5.24 25.29 12.37
C MET A 1 -6.49 24.80 11.67
N ASN A 2 -7.34 25.70 11.16
CA ASN A 2 -8.50 25.29 10.38
C ASN A 2 -8.02 24.56 9.12
N PRO A 3 -8.67 23.47 8.70
CA PRO A 3 -8.31 22.81 7.45
C PRO A 3 -8.54 23.78 6.28
N GLU A 4 -7.56 23.91 5.39
CA GLU A 4 -7.61 24.74 4.16
C GLU A 4 -8.57 24.19 3.09
N TYR A 5 -9.36 23.16 3.39
CA TYR A 5 -10.29 22.51 2.47
C TYR A 5 -11.53 22.01 3.20
N ASP A 6 -12.68 22.02 2.52
CA ASP A 6 -13.95 21.52 3.04
C ASP A 6 -14.05 19.98 2.92
N TYR A 7 -13.53 19.42 1.82
CA TYR A 7 -13.65 18.00 1.52
C TYR A 7 -12.33 17.40 1.03
N LEU A 8 -12.11 16.12 1.33
CA LEU A 8 -11.00 15.32 0.83
C LEU A 8 -11.55 14.08 0.14
N PHE A 9 -11.38 13.98 -1.19
CA PHE A 9 -11.83 12.80 -1.94
C PHE A 9 -10.65 11.99 -2.44
N LYS A 10 -10.69 10.68 -2.18
CA LYS A 10 -9.75 9.69 -2.71
C LYS A 10 -10.31 9.12 -4.01
N LEU A 11 -9.61 9.33 -5.12
CA LEU A 11 -9.93 8.82 -6.45
C LEU A 11 -8.90 7.77 -6.89
N LEU A 12 -9.34 6.73 -7.58
CA LEU A 12 -8.47 5.68 -8.14
C LEU A 12 -8.66 5.59 -9.65
N LEU A 13 -7.57 5.57 -10.41
CA LEU A 13 -7.58 5.31 -11.85
C LEU A 13 -7.24 3.85 -12.09
N ILE A 14 -8.13 3.11 -12.76
CA ILE A 14 -7.93 1.70 -13.15
C ILE A 14 -8.20 1.49 -14.63
N GLY A 15 -7.71 0.38 -15.18
CA GLY A 15 -7.79 0.05 -16.60
C GLY A 15 -6.51 -0.58 -17.12
N ASP A 16 -6.53 -1.06 -18.37
CA ASP A 16 -5.43 -1.80 -18.95
C ASP A 16 -4.14 -0.96 -19.11
N SER A 17 -3.02 -1.65 -19.29
CA SER A 17 -1.75 -0.98 -19.58
C SER A 17 -1.84 -0.23 -20.92
N GLY A 18 -1.29 0.99 -21.01
CA GLY A 18 -1.27 1.73 -22.27
C GLY A 18 -2.53 2.51 -22.63
N VAL A 19 -3.63 2.40 -21.86
CA VAL A 19 -4.86 3.17 -22.12
C VAL A 19 -4.71 4.68 -21.84
N GLY A 20 -3.69 5.08 -21.08
CA GLY A 20 -3.36 6.50 -20.83
C GLY A 20 -3.83 7.07 -19.49
N LYS A 21 -3.97 6.24 -18.45
CA LYS A 21 -4.31 6.65 -17.07
C LYS A 21 -3.34 7.71 -16.53
N SER A 22 -2.04 7.46 -16.61
CA SER A 22 -0.99 8.39 -16.18
C SER A 22 -1.02 9.68 -17.00
N CYS A 23 -1.28 9.60 -18.31
CA CYS A 23 -1.40 10.79 -19.15
C CYS A 23 -2.62 11.64 -18.77
N LEU A 24 -3.75 11.02 -18.41
CA LEU A 24 -4.92 11.73 -17.89
C LEU A 24 -4.60 12.39 -16.54
N LEU A 25 -3.89 11.69 -15.66
CA LEU A 25 -3.47 12.25 -14.37
C LEU A 25 -2.54 13.44 -14.54
N LEU A 26 -1.49 13.32 -15.37
CA LEU A 26 -0.55 14.40 -15.64
C LEU A 26 -1.21 15.59 -16.31
N ARG A 27 -2.10 15.33 -17.28
CA ARG A 27 -2.86 16.39 -17.94
C ARG A 27 -3.77 17.12 -16.95
N PHE A 28 -4.39 16.39 -16.02
CA PHE A 28 -5.22 17.01 -15.00
C PHE A 28 -4.40 17.73 -13.92
N ALA A 29 -3.30 17.16 -13.43
CA ALA A 29 -2.55 17.72 -12.32
C ALA A 29 -1.64 18.88 -12.73
N ASP A 30 -0.91 18.71 -13.83
CA ASP A 30 0.21 19.56 -14.23
C ASP A 30 -0.02 20.26 -15.58
N ASP A 31 -1.15 20.01 -16.25
CA ASP A 31 -1.45 20.43 -17.63
C ASP A 31 -0.32 20.10 -18.63
N THR A 32 0.33 18.96 -18.42
CA THR A 32 1.39 18.45 -19.29
C THR A 32 0.98 17.16 -19.99
N TYR A 33 1.60 16.91 -21.14
CA TYR A 33 1.45 15.66 -21.87
C TYR A 33 2.82 15.21 -22.38
N THR A 34 3.05 13.90 -22.37
CA THR A 34 4.29 13.28 -22.79
C THR A 34 3.96 12.11 -23.71
N GLU A 35 4.57 12.08 -24.89
CA GLU A 35 4.38 11.00 -25.87
C GLU A 35 5.19 9.75 -25.54
N SER A 36 6.26 9.86 -24.73
CA SER A 36 7.02 8.70 -24.30
C SER A 36 6.17 7.83 -23.37
N TYR A 37 5.86 6.63 -23.85
CA TYR A 37 5.21 5.61 -23.04
C TYR A 37 6.18 5.11 -21.97
N ILE A 38 6.01 5.62 -20.76
CA ILE A 38 6.68 5.10 -19.56
C ILE A 38 5.65 4.25 -18.82
N SER A 39 5.89 2.95 -18.71
CA SER A 39 5.01 2.08 -17.93
C SER A 39 5.09 2.44 -16.46
N THR A 40 3.95 2.72 -15.82
CA THR A 40 3.88 2.96 -14.38
C THR A 40 4.35 1.72 -13.62
N ILE A 41 5.39 1.88 -12.80
CA ILE A 41 5.87 0.84 -11.89
C ILE A 41 5.18 1.07 -10.56
N GLY A 42 4.24 0.20 -10.18
CA GLY A 42 3.50 0.33 -8.92
C GLY A 42 2.32 1.31 -9.00
N VAL A 43 2.29 2.32 -8.13
CA VAL A 43 1.20 3.29 -8.02
C VAL A 43 1.77 4.70 -7.87
N ASP A 44 1.33 5.64 -8.69
CA ASP A 44 1.68 7.06 -8.59
C ASP A 44 0.54 7.84 -7.91
N PHE A 45 0.88 8.98 -7.30
CA PHE A 45 -0.04 9.76 -6.48
C PHE A 45 0.13 11.25 -6.74
N LYS A 46 -0.98 11.91 -7.07
CA LYS A 46 -1.04 13.37 -7.23
C LYS A 46 -2.20 13.96 -6.43
N ILE A 47 -2.01 15.19 -6.00
CA ILE A 47 -3.03 15.98 -5.31
C ILE A 47 -3.35 17.19 -6.16
N ARG A 48 -4.63 17.44 -6.41
CA ARG A 48 -5.11 18.70 -6.99
C ARG A 48 -6.29 19.21 -6.17
N THR A 49 -6.25 20.48 -5.80
CA THR A 49 -7.39 21.15 -5.15
C THR A 49 -8.24 21.80 -6.22
N ILE A 50 -9.56 21.60 -6.15
CA ILE A 50 -10.55 22.19 -7.03
C ILE A 50 -11.60 22.93 -6.21
N GLU A 51 -12.31 23.87 -6.83
CA GLU A 51 -13.47 24.53 -6.23
C GLU A 51 -14.74 24.06 -6.93
N LEU A 52 -15.74 23.64 -6.13
CA LEU A 52 -17.00 23.10 -6.66
C LEU A 52 -18.17 23.56 -5.76
N ASP A 53 -19.09 24.34 -6.32
CA ASP A 53 -20.17 25.08 -5.64
C ASP A 53 -19.70 25.86 -4.40
N GLY A 54 -18.63 26.64 -4.53
CA GLY A 54 -18.08 27.46 -3.43
C GLY A 54 -17.46 26.65 -2.28
N LYS A 55 -17.18 25.37 -2.52
CA LYS A 55 -16.48 24.47 -1.59
C LYS A 55 -15.13 24.08 -2.15
N THR A 56 -14.10 24.13 -1.31
CA THR A 56 -12.74 23.76 -1.68
C THR A 56 -12.56 22.26 -1.45
N ILE A 57 -12.36 21.50 -2.53
CA ILE A 57 -12.25 20.04 -2.50
C ILE A 57 -10.83 19.64 -2.88
N LYS A 58 -10.17 18.90 -2.00
CA LYS A 58 -8.86 18.33 -2.24
C LYS A 58 -9.03 16.92 -2.83
N LEU A 59 -8.62 16.74 -4.08
CA LEU A 59 -8.62 15.44 -4.75
C LEU A 59 -7.27 14.75 -4.55
N GLN A 60 -7.31 13.53 -4.04
CA GLN A 60 -6.20 12.60 -3.92
C GLN A 60 -6.36 11.54 -4.99
N ILE A 61 -5.56 11.62 -6.07
CA ILE A 61 -5.73 10.75 -7.23
C ILE A 61 -4.58 9.74 -7.26
N TRP A 62 -4.96 8.47 -7.25
CA TRP A 62 -4.05 7.34 -7.29
C TRP A 62 -4.07 6.74 -8.71
N ASP A 63 -2.92 6.79 -9.39
CA ASP A 63 -2.72 6.16 -10.70
C ASP A 63 -2.09 4.79 -10.53
N THR A 64 -2.74 3.76 -11.07
CA THR A 64 -2.31 2.36 -10.89
C THR A 64 -1.61 1.83 -12.13
N ALA A 65 -0.61 0.97 -11.95
CA ALA A 65 -0.06 0.18 -13.05
C ALA A 65 -1.15 -0.70 -13.67
N GLY A 66 -1.36 -0.55 -14.98
CA GLY A 66 -2.36 -1.35 -15.73
C GLY A 66 -1.89 -2.75 -16.10
N GLN A 67 -0.71 -3.19 -15.67
CA GLN A 67 -0.22 -4.53 -15.94
C GLN A 67 -0.84 -5.54 -14.98
N GLU A 68 -1.38 -6.60 -15.56
CA GLU A 68 -1.96 -7.78 -14.93
C GLU A 68 -1.05 -8.41 -13.87
N ARG A 69 0.29 -8.35 -14.06
CA ARG A 69 1.29 -8.84 -13.10
C ARG A 69 1.29 -8.07 -11.76
N PHE A 70 0.69 -6.88 -11.71
CA PHE A 70 0.59 -6.05 -10.51
C PHE A 70 -0.81 -5.99 -9.91
N ARG A 71 -1.80 -6.74 -10.43
CA ARG A 71 -3.18 -6.79 -9.89
C ARG A 71 -3.25 -7.17 -8.40
N THR A 72 -2.29 -7.95 -7.90
CA THR A 72 -2.21 -8.29 -6.46
C THR A 72 -1.85 -7.08 -5.58
N ILE A 73 -1.14 -6.09 -6.12
CA ILE A 73 -0.69 -4.89 -5.40
C ILE A 73 -1.81 -3.83 -5.34
N THR A 74 -2.76 -3.84 -6.28
CA THR A 74 -3.80 -2.82 -6.41
C THR A 74 -4.98 -2.98 -5.43
N SER A 75 -5.24 -4.18 -4.90
CA SER A 75 -6.41 -4.48 -4.07
C SER A 75 -6.53 -3.59 -2.82
N SER A 76 -5.41 -3.22 -2.19
CA SER A 76 -5.38 -2.33 -1.02
C SER A 76 -5.80 -0.90 -1.35
N TYR A 77 -5.64 -0.45 -2.59
CA TYR A 77 -5.95 0.92 -3.01
C TYR A 77 -7.44 1.16 -3.26
N TYR A 78 -8.19 0.10 -3.58
CA TYR A 78 -9.65 0.15 -3.68
C TYR A 78 -10.31 0.48 -2.35
N ARG A 79 -9.71 0.07 -1.22
CA ARG A 79 -10.24 0.34 0.11
C ARG A 79 -10.17 1.84 0.43
N GLY A 80 -11.31 2.41 0.82
CA GLY A 80 -11.45 3.84 1.13
C GLY A 80 -11.42 4.78 -0.08
N ALA A 81 -11.45 4.25 -1.31
CA ALA A 81 -11.70 5.08 -2.49
C ALA A 81 -13.13 5.62 -2.44
N HIS A 82 -13.28 6.93 -2.65
CA HIS A 82 -14.58 7.58 -2.74
C HIS A 82 -15.14 7.48 -4.17
N GLY A 83 -14.25 7.54 -5.16
CA GLY A 83 -14.58 7.32 -6.56
C GLY A 83 -13.51 6.53 -7.31
N ILE A 84 -13.93 5.75 -8.30
CA ILE A 84 -13.06 4.96 -9.15
C ILE A 84 -13.39 5.27 -10.61
N ILE A 85 -12.36 5.61 -11.38
CA ILE A 85 -12.47 5.92 -12.80
C ILE A 85 -11.87 4.75 -13.57
N VAL A 86 -12.70 4.10 -14.38
CA VAL A 86 -12.31 3.00 -15.25
C VAL A 86 -11.99 3.56 -16.62
N VAL A 87 -10.75 3.40 -17.06
CA VAL A 87 -10.25 3.97 -18.32
C VAL A 87 -10.01 2.85 -19.33
N TYR A 88 -10.54 3.02 -20.55
CA TYR A 88 -10.20 2.21 -21.71
C TYR A 88 -9.72 3.10 -22.86
N ASP A 89 -9.16 2.51 -23.90
CA ASP A 89 -8.70 3.21 -25.10
C ASP A 89 -9.72 3.00 -26.24
N VAL A 90 -10.24 4.09 -26.82
CA VAL A 90 -11.22 4.01 -27.91
C VAL A 90 -10.67 3.38 -29.20
N THR A 91 -9.34 3.28 -29.31
CA THR A 91 -8.64 2.64 -30.43
C THR A 91 -8.29 1.17 -30.17
N ASP A 92 -8.60 0.65 -28.99
CA ASP A 92 -8.31 -0.73 -28.60
C ASP A 92 -9.55 -1.43 -28.04
N GLN A 93 -10.09 -2.35 -28.85
CA GLN A 93 -11.28 -3.14 -28.53
C GLN A 93 -11.06 -4.09 -27.34
N GLU A 94 -9.84 -4.58 -27.14
CA GLU A 94 -9.53 -5.49 -26.02
C GLU A 94 -9.61 -4.74 -24.69
N SER A 95 -9.07 -3.52 -24.65
CA SER A 95 -9.16 -2.66 -23.47
C SER A 95 -10.60 -2.38 -23.05
N TYR A 96 -11.52 -2.22 -24.01
CA TYR A 96 -12.94 -2.06 -23.75
C TYR A 96 -13.61 -3.36 -23.28
N ALA A 97 -13.25 -4.51 -23.86
CA ALA A 97 -13.76 -5.81 -23.41
C ALA A 97 -13.37 -6.10 -21.95
N ASN A 98 -12.17 -5.69 -21.55
CA ASN A 98 -11.66 -5.86 -20.19
C ASN A 98 -12.32 -4.96 -19.14
N VAL A 99 -13.07 -3.92 -19.53
CA VAL A 99 -13.83 -3.05 -18.60
C VAL A 99 -14.74 -3.86 -17.67
N LYS A 100 -15.38 -4.93 -18.18
CA LYS A 100 -16.23 -5.81 -17.36
C LYS A 100 -15.46 -6.47 -16.22
N GLN A 101 -14.21 -6.88 -16.47
CA GLN A 101 -13.35 -7.47 -15.44
C GLN A 101 -12.97 -6.42 -14.39
N TRP A 102 -12.63 -5.20 -14.82
CA TRP A 102 -12.31 -4.10 -13.92
C TRP A 102 -13.50 -3.71 -13.03
N LEU A 103 -14.71 -3.73 -13.56
CA LEU A 103 -15.94 -3.50 -12.77
C LEU A 103 -16.16 -4.60 -11.73
N GLN A 104 -15.94 -5.87 -12.08
CA GLN A 104 -16.01 -6.98 -11.12
C GLN A 104 -14.94 -6.84 -10.01
N GLU A 105 -13.76 -6.33 -10.35
CA GLU A 105 -12.69 -6.06 -9.38
C GLU A 105 -13.09 -4.96 -8.40
N ILE A 106 -13.74 -3.89 -8.88
CA ILE A 106 -14.33 -2.84 -8.04
C ILE A 106 -15.35 -3.45 -7.08
N ASP A 107 -16.29 -4.24 -7.57
CA ASP A 107 -17.34 -4.82 -6.74
C ASP A 107 -16.79 -5.81 -5.70
N ARG A 108 -15.59 -6.39 -5.94
CA ARG A 108 -14.92 -7.31 -5.02
C ARG A 108 -14.12 -6.63 -3.91
N TYR A 109 -13.44 -5.52 -4.20
CA TYR A 109 -12.47 -4.90 -3.27
C TYR A 109 -12.85 -3.51 -2.78
N ALA A 110 -13.69 -2.77 -3.50
CA ALA A 110 -14.11 -1.44 -3.11
C ALA A 110 -15.27 -1.49 -2.10
N SER A 111 -15.59 -0.33 -1.51
CA SER A 111 -16.77 -0.19 -0.68
C SER A 111 -18.04 -0.22 -1.55
N GLU A 112 -19.12 -0.85 -1.07
CA GLU A 112 -20.39 -1.01 -1.82
C GLU A 112 -20.90 0.31 -2.41
N ASN A 113 -20.67 1.38 -1.68
CA ASN A 113 -21.01 2.72 -2.11
C ASN A 113 -19.73 3.42 -2.59
N VAL A 114 -19.19 3.04 -3.75
CA VAL A 114 -18.11 3.79 -4.42
C VAL A 114 -18.67 4.40 -5.70
N ASN A 115 -18.38 5.67 -5.96
CA ASN A 115 -18.81 6.29 -7.21
C ASN A 115 -17.95 5.75 -8.37
N LYS A 116 -18.58 5.36 -9.46
CA LYS A 116 -17.91 4.80 -10.65
C LYS A 116 -18.03 5.81 -11.79
N LEU A 117 -17.03 5.88 -12.67
CA LEU A 117 -17.06 6.66 -13.91
C LEU A 117 -16.33 5.87 -15.00
N LEU A 118 -16.95 5.73 -16.17
CA LEU A 118 -16.31 5.12 -17.33
C LEU A 118 -15.73 6.21 -18.24
N VAL A 119 -14.46 6.06 -18.62
CA VAL A 119 -13.75 7.00 -19.48
C VAL A 119 -13.15 6.30 -20.69
N GLY A 120 -13.57 6.73 -21.89
CA GLY A 120 -12.95 6.32 -23.16
C GLY A 120 -11.87 7.31 -23.57
N ASN A 121 -10.60 6.95 -23.41
CA ASN A 121 -9.48 7.85 -23.69
C ASN A 121 -8.99 7.75 -25.14
N LYS A 122 -8.15 8.71 -25.56
CA LYS A 122 -7.58 8.84 -26.92
C LYS A 122 -8.61 9.17 -28.01
N SER A 123 -9.64 9.95 -27.66
CA SER A 123 -10.66 10.41 -28.60
C SER A 123 -10.13 11.29 -29.74
N ASP A 124 -8.89 11.78 -29.65
CA ASP A 124 -8.20 12.50 -30.72
C ASP A 124 -7.86 11.61 -31.93
N LEU A 125 -7.77 10.28 -31.74
CA LEU A 125 -7.43 9.32 -32.80
C LEU A 125 -8.68 8.82 -33.54
N THR A 126 -9.46 9.74 -34.12
CA THR A 126 -10.74 9.44 -34.77
C THR A 126 -10.66 8.38 -35.87
N THR A 127 -9.57 8.35 -36.65
CA THR A 127 -9.38 7.38 -37.75
C THR A 127 -9.03 5.97 -37.28
N LYS A 128 -8.53 5.82 -36.06
CA LYS A 128 -8.18 4.53 -35.44
C LYS A 128 -9.23 4.07 -34.43
N LYS A 129 -10.33 4.81 -34.29
CA LYS A 129 -11.39 4.49 -33.34
C LYS A 129 -12.06 3.18 -33.75
N VAL A 130 -12.11 2.23 -32.82
CA VAL A 130 -12.73 0.91 -33.01
C VAL A 130 -13.92 0.69 -32.07
N VAL A 131 -13.99 1.45 -30.97
CA VAL A 131 -15.11 1.39 -30.02
C VAL A 131 -16.06 2.55 -30.28
N ASP A 132 -17.30 2.23 -30.68
CA ASP A 132 -18.34 3.24 -30.90
C ASP A 132 -18.80 3.88 -29.58
N ASN A 133 -18.95 5.21 -29.60
CA ASN A 133 -19.38 5.99 -28.45
C ASN A 133 -20.79 5.57 -27.99
N THR A 134 -21.71 5.35 -28.92
CA THR A 134 -23.07 4.89 -28.64
C THR A 134 -23.07 3.58 -27.86
N THR A 135 -22.29 2.60 -28.31
CA THR A 135 -22.16 1.29 -27.65
C THR A 135 -21.59 1.41 -26.22
N ALA A 136 -20.55 2.23 -26.04
CA ALA A 136 -19.97 2.47 -24.72
C ALA A 136 -20.92 3.23 -23.79
N LYS A 137 -21.69 4.18 -24.34
CA LYS A 137 -22.69 4.96 -23.62
C LYS A 137 -23.86 4.09 -23.17
N GLU A 138 -24.42 3.26 -24.05
CA GLU A 138 -25.48 2.30 -23.71
C GLU A 138 -25.03 1.32 -22.63
N PHE A 139 -23.79 0.83 -22.72
CA PHE A 139 -23.21 -0.03 -21.69
C PHE A 139 -23.11 0.68 -20.33
N ALA A 140 -22.62 1.92 -20.30
CA ALA A 140 -22.52 2.70 -19.07
C ALA A 140 -23.91 3.02 -18.47
N ASP A 141 -24.88 3.38 -19.32
CA ASP A 141 -26.26 3.68 -18.91
C ASP A 141 -26.96 2.43 -18.35
N SER A 142 -26.71 1.24 -18.92
CA SER A 142 -27.23 -0.03 -18.39
C SER A 142 -26.76 -0.34 -16.97
N LEU A 143 -25.60 0.20 -16.57
CA LEU A 143 -25.02 0.06 -15.24
C LEU A 143 -25.32 1.26 -14.33
N GLY A 144 -25.96 2.31 -14.86
CA GLY A 144 -26.19 3.56 -14.15
C GLY A 144 -24.91 4.34 -13.83
N ILE A 145 -23.87 4.20 -14.65
CA ILE A 145 -22.56 4.83 -14.45
C ILE A 145 -22.40 5.97 -15.47
N PRO A 146 -21.89 7.16 -15.08
CA PRO A 146 -21.56 8.21 -16.02
C PRO A 146 -20.47 7.77 -17.02
N PHE A 147 -20.52 8.33 -18.22
CA PHE A 147 -19.58 8.04 -19.30
C PHE A 147 -19.10 9.32 -19.98
N LEU A 148 -17.80 9.41 -20.25
CA LEU A 148 -17.17 10.50 -20.99
C LEU A 148 -16.06 9.97 -21.92
N GLU A 149 -15.96 10.53 -23.11
CA GLU A 149 -14.78 10.35 -23.97
C GLU A 149 -13.79 11.49 -23.72
N THR A 150 -12.51 11.17 -23.53
CA THR A 150 -11.45 12.12 -23.21
C THR A 150 -10.27 11.98 -24.15
N SER A 151 -9.48 13.04 -24.26
CA SER A 151 -8.14 12.95 -24.83
C SER A 151 -7.14 13.68 -23.95
N ALA A 152 -6.23 12.91 -23.35
CA ALA A 152 -5.10 13.47 -22.60
C ALA A 152 -4.17 14.33 -23.49
N LYS A 153 -4.14 14.06 -24.79
CA LYS A 153 -3.25 14.75 -25.74
C LYS A 153 -3.68 16.21 -25.93
N ASN A 154 -4.95 16.45 -26.25
CA ASN A 154 -5.51 17.79 -26.51
C ASN A 154 -6.33 18.35 -25.34
N ALA A 155 -6.31 17.69 -24.17
CA ALA A 155 -7.04 18.05 -22.95
C ALA A 155 -8.57 17.97 -23.03
N THR A 156 -9.15 17.45 -24.11
CA THR A 156 -10.60 17.37 -24.28
C THR A 156 -11.24 16.52 -23.18
N ASN A 157 -12.22 17.09 -22.48
CA ASN A 157 -13.00 16.47 -21.38
C ASN A 157 -12.19 15.94 -20.19
N VAL A 158 -10.87 16.19 -20.11
CA VAL A 158 -10.04 15.68 -19.01
C VAL A 158 -10.47 16.31 -17.68
N GLU A 159 -10.56 17.63 -17.63
CA GLU A 159 -11.03 18.35 -16.43
C GLU A 159 -12.49 18.00 -16.10
N GLN A 160 -13.35 17.91 -17.12
CA GLN A 160 -14.74 17.54 -16.94
C GLN A 160 -14.91 16.14 -16.32
N ALA A 161 -14.05 15.17 -16.66
CA ALA A 161 -14.12 13.83 -16.08
C ALA A 161 -13.90 13.84 -14.56
N PHE A 162 -12.84 14.52 -14.09
CA PHE A 162 -12.55 14.63 -12.66
C PHE A 162 -13.57 15.49 -11.91
N MET A 163 -14.05 16.58 -12.54
CA MET A 163 -15.10 17.43 -11.97
C MET A 163 -16.44 16.69 -11.82
N THR A 164 -16.82 15.90 -12.83
CA THR A 164 -18.04 15.07 -12.78
C THR A 164 -17.96 14.05 -11.66
N MET A 165 -16.82 13.37 -11.52
CA MET A 165 -16.61 12.43 -10.42
C MET A 165 -16.70 13.12 -9.05
N ALA A 166 -16.05 14.27 -8.88
CA ALA A 166 -16.10 15.04 -7.64
C ALA A 166 -17.53 15.52 -7.31
N ALA A 167 -18.29 15.97 -8.31
CA ALA A 167 -19.69 16.37 -8.15
C ALA A 167 -20.57 15.18 -7.69
N GLU A 168 -20.40 14.01 -8.31
CA GLU A 168 -21.16 12.80 -7.95
C GLU A 168 -20.86 12.30 -6.53
N ILE A 169 -19.58 12.35 -6.11
CA ILE A 169 -19.20 12.03 -4.73
C ILE A 169 -19.81 13.04 -3.75
N LYS A 170 -19.69 14.34 -4.05
CA LYS A 170 -20.24 15.41 -3.21
C LYS A 170 -21.75 15.30 -3.05
N LYS A 171 -22.47 15.10 -4.16
CA LYS A 171 -23.93 14.92 -4.18
C LYS A 171 -24.35 13.77 -3.28
N ARG A 172 -23.59 12.68 -3.30
CA ARG A 172 -23.86 11.52 -2.47
C ARG A 172 -23.56 11.74 -0.99
N MET A 173 -22.51 12.48 -0.64
CA MET A 173 -22.17 12.77 0.76
C MET A 173 -23.14 13.76 1.42
N GLY A 174 -23.98 14.45 0.64
CA GLY A 174 -25.02 15.35 1.13
C GLY A 174 -24.49 16.59 1.87
N PRO A 175 -25.36 17.56 2.19
CA PRO A 175 -24.98 18.77 2.94
C PRO A 175 -24.59 18.50 4.42
N GLY A 176 -24.72 17.26 4.91
CA GLY A 176 -24.50 16.90 6.32
C GLY A 176 -23.11 16.33 6.68
N ALA A 177 -22.27 16.00 5.70
CA ALA A 177 -20.93 15.45 5.97
C ALA A 177 -19.83 16.51 6.22
N ALA A 178 -20.18 17.80 6.19
CA ALA A 178 -19.23 18.92 6.27
C ALA A 178 -18.94 19.43 7.69
N SER A 179 -19.49 18.81 8.74
CA SER A 179 -19.20 19.21 10.12
C SER A 179 -19.14 17.99 11.02
N GLY A 180 -17.99 17.32 11.02
CA GLY A 180 -17.78 16.12 11.80
C GLY A 180 -16.33 15.70 11.77
N GLY A 181 -15.49 16.51 12.44
CA GLY A 181 -14.26 16.00 13.02
C GLY A 181 -14.58 15.02 14.15
N GLU A 182 -15.36 13.97 13.89
CA GLU A 182 -15.32 12.78 14.70
C GLU A 182 -14.07 12.04 14.27
N ARG A 183 -13.03 12.18 15.10
CA ARG A 183 -11.98 11.17 15.19
C ARG A 183 -12.69 9.82 15.17
N PRO A 184 -12.41 8.90 14.22
CA PRO A 184 -12.83 7.54 14.43
C PRO A 184 -12.18 7.16 15.75
N ASN A 185 -13.02 6.97 16.77
CA ASN A 185 -12.61 6.38 18.02
C ASN A 185 -12.22 4.96 17.61
N LEU A 186 -10.97 4.80 17.19
CA LEU A 186 -10.35 3.52 16.94
C LEU A 186 -10.43 2.82 18.28
N LYS A 187 -11.51 2.06 18.46
CA LYS A 187 -11.39 0.77 19.12
C LYS A 187 -10.29 0.09 18.34
N ILE A 188 -9.10 0.12 18.93
CA ILE A 188 -7.94 -0.65 18.48
C ILE A 188 -8.40 -2.09 18.66
N ASP A 189 -9.11 -2.59 17.66
CA ASP A 189 -9.34 -4.00 17.54
C ASP A 189 -7.98 -4.60 17.19
N SER A 190 -7.57 -5.52 18.03
CA SER A 190 -6.26 -6.15 18.03
C SER A 190 -6.11 -7.04 16.80
N THR A 191 -5.81 -6.46 15.64
CA THR A 191 -5.36 -7.20 14.46
C THR A 191 -3.91 -6.81 14.15
N PRO A 192 -2.92 -7.54 14.70
CA PRO A 192 -1.49 -7.22 14.59
C PRO A 192 -0.90 -7.37 13.17
N ILE A 193 -1.69 -7.85 12.20
CA ILE A 193 -1.21 -8.24 10.86
C ILE A 193 -1.20 -7.06 9.87
N ILE A 194 -1.99 -6.00 10.11
CA ILE A 194 -2.23 -4.93 9.11
C ILE A 194 -1.07 -3.92 9.06
N ALA A 195 -0.41 -3.67 10.19
CA ALA A 195 0.62 -2.63 10.29
C ALA A 195 1.86 -2.92 9.41
N PHE A 196 2.21 -4.20 9.23
CA PHE A 196 3.40 -4.59 8.46
C PHE A 196 3.17 -4.43 6.95
N ASP A 197 1.95 -4.71 6.48
CA ASP A 197 1.56 -4.52 5.07
C ASP A 197 1.49 -3.03 4.70
N GLU A 198 1.01 -2.19 5.61
CA GLU A 198 1.01 -0.72 5.43
C GLU A 198 2.44 -0.15 5.32
N LEU A 199 3.37 -0.58 6.17
CA LEU A 199 4.79 -0.19 6.04
C LEU A 199 5.41 -0.69 4.73
N ARG A 200 5.09 -1.93 4.33
CA ARG A 200 5.62 -2.51 3.10
C ARG A 200 5.15 -1.77 1.86
N THR A 201 3.91 -1.25 1.88
CA THR A 201 3.42 -0.36 0.82
C THR A 201 4.11 1.00 0.85
N ASP A 202 4.37 1.56 2.04
CA ASP A 202 5.07 2.84 2.20
C ASP A 202 6.52 2.82 1.71
N PHE A 203 7.24 1.71 1.91
CA PHE A 203 8.63 1.57 1.49
C PHE A 203 8.82 1.36 -0.03
N LYS A 204 7.78 0.97 -0.77
CA LYS A 204 7.88 0.71 -2.21
C LYS A 204 7.77 1.95 -3.09
N ASN A 205 7.30 3.08 -2.57
CA ASN A 205 7.06 4.30 -3.34
C ASN A 205 8.10 5.40 -3.00
N PRO A 206 9.04 5.72 -3.91
CA PRO A 206 10.07 6.75 -3.69
C PRO A 206 9.51 8.17 -3.50
N ILE A 207 8.33 8.45 -4.08
CA ILE A 207 7.74 9.81 -4.13
C ILE A 207 7.12 10.21 -2.77
N ASP A 208 6.58 9.25 -2.02
CA ASP A 208 6.01 9.50 -0.67
C ASP A 208 7.10 9.74 0.40
N GLN A 209 8.38 9.49 0.10
CA GLN A 209 9.50 9.76 1.01
C GLN A 209 9.79 11.26 1.18
N GLY A 210 9.43 12.09 0.19
CA GLY A 210 9.72 13.54 0.19
C GLY A 210 8.66 14.43 0.87
N ASN A 211 7.52 13.89 1.33
CA ASN A 211 6.42 14.69 1.87
C ASN A 211 6.54 14.88 3.40
N PRO A 212 6.87 16.09 3.90
CA PRO A 212 7.10 16.34 5.32
C PRO A 212 5.83 16.19 6.19
N ALA A 213 4.63 16.31 5.61
CA ALA A 213 3.37 16.17 6.36
C ALA A 213 3.05 14.70 6.70
N ARG A 214 3.45 13.74 5.84
CA ARG A 214 3.31 12.29 6.08
C ARG A 214 4.49 11.68 6.84
N ALA A 215 5.65 12.36 6.87
CA ALA A 215 6.83 11.90 7.60
C ALA A 215 6.53 11.63 9.09
N ARG A 216 5.69 12.46 9.74
CA ARG A 216 5.34 12.32 11.16
C ARG A 216 4.41 11.14 11.44
N GLU A 217 3.52 10.80 10.51
CA GLU A 217 2.60 9.67 10.62
C GLU A 217 3.32 8.34 10.33
N ARG A 218 4.25 8.36 9.37
CA ARG A 218 5.22 7.27 9.14
C ARG A 218 6.09 7.03 10.36
N LEU A 219 6.65 8.08 10.98
CA LEU A 219 7.45 7.94 12.20
C LEU A 219 6.64 7.25 13.31
N LYS A 220 5.38 7.65 13.51
CA LYS A 220 4.49 7.01 14.50
C LYS A 220 4.16 5.56 14.16
N ASN A 221 3.90 5.23 12.90
CA ASN A 221 3.64 3.85 12.48
C ASN A 221 4.89 2.97 12.63
N ILE A 222 6.06 3.51 12.30
CA ILE A 222 7.35 2.86 12.50
C ILE A 222 7.62 2.66 13.98
N GLU A 223 7.49 3.69 14.82
CA GLU A 223 7.59 3.58 16.28
C GLU A 223 6.65 2.51 16.83
N ARG A 224 5.40 2.48 16.34
CA ARG A 224 4.42 1.47 16.73
C ARG A 224 4.87 0.07 16.35
N ILE A 225 5.43 -0.12 15.16
CA ILE A 225 5.90 -1.42 14.66
C ILE A 225 7.20 -1.83 15.35
N CYS A 226 8.15 -0.94 15.56
CA CYS A 226 9.32 -1.15 16.39
C CYS A 226 8.93 -1.51 17.83
N CYS A 227 7.89 -0.89 18.38
CA CYS A 227 7.34 -1.23 19.70
C CYS A 227 6.68 -2.61 19.71
N LEU A 228 5.90 -2.96 18.67
CA LEU A 228 5.30 -4.29 18.51
C LEU A 228 6.36 -5.38 18.33
N LEU A 229 7.35 -5.16 17.47
CA LEU A 229 8.50 -6.04 17.29
C LEU A 229 9.30 -6.15 18.60
N ARG A 230 9.49 -5.06 19.35
CA ARG A 230 10.11 -5.10 20.68
C ARG A 230 9.28 -5.97 21.64
N LYS A 231 7.95 -5.87 21.62
CA LYS A 231 7.04 -6.73 22.39
C LYS A 231 7.07 -8.21 21.97
N LEU A 232 7.44 -8.53 20.74
CA LEU A 232 7.58 -9.91 20.23
C LEU A 232 8.97 -10.52 20.50
N VAL A 233 10.03 -9.71 20.38
CA VAL A 233 11.41 -10.20 20.54
C VAL A 233 11.80 -10.37 22.02
N VAL A 234 11.22 -9.59 22.93
CA VAL A 234 11.43 -9.76 24.38
C VAL A 234 10.97 -11.16 24.85
N PRO A 235 9.78 -11.65 24.48
CA PRO A 235 9.36 -13.03 24.70
C PRO A 235 10.35 -14.06 24.15
N GLU A 236 10.87 -13.90 22.93
CA GLU A 236 11.83 -14.83 22.33
C GLU A 236 13.09 -14.99 23.19
N TYR A 237 13.68 -13.87 23.62
CA TYR A 237 14.91 -13.88 24.43
C TYR A 237 14.65 -14.40 25.84
N SER A 238 13.47 -14.08 26.40
CA SER A 238 13.05 -14.57 27.71
C SER A 238 12.81 -16.09 27.70
N ILE A 239 12.19 -16.62 26.65
CA ILE A 239 11.98 -18.05 26.44
C ILE A 239 13.32 -18.77 26.27
N HIS A 240 14.25 -18.22 25.48
CA HIS A 240 15.58 -18.82 25.32
C HIS A 240 16.39 -18.83 26.63
N GLY A 241 16.31 -17.76 27.41
CA GLY A 241 16.91 -17.70 28.75
C GLY A 241 16.31 -18.74 29.70
N LEU A 242 15.00 -18.96 29.65
CA LEU A 242 14.32 -20.00 30.42
C LEU A 242 14.80 -21.41 30.03
N PHE A 243 14.96 -21.71 28.74
CA PHE A 243 15.50 -22.99 28.28
C PHE A 243 16.95 -23.20 28.73
N CYS A 244 17.79 -22.16 28.68
CA CYS A 244 19.15 -22.24 29.21
C CYS A 244 19.16 -22.55 30.72
N LEU A 245 18.27 -21.93 31.50
CA LEU A 245 18.11 -22.23 32.92
C LEU A 245 17.64 -23.67 33.15
N MET A 246 16.71 -24.16 32.33
CA MET A 246 16.22 -25.53 32.41
C MET A 246 17.32 -26.56 32.10
N PHE A 247 18.15 -26.31 31.08
CA PHE A 247 19.31 -27.16 30.76
C PHE A 247 20.37 -27.14 31.86
N LEU A 248 20.57 -26.00 32.52
CA LEU A 248 21.43 -25.90 33.70
C LEU A 248 20.90 -26.76 34.85
N CYS A 249 19.61 -26.71 35.15
CA CYS A 249 18.97 -27.55 36.17
C CYS A 249 19.02 -29.04 35.84
N ALA A 250 18.98 -29.39 34.56
CA ALA A 250 19.08 -30.77 34.08
C ALA A 250 20.53 -31.29 33.96
N ALA A 251 21.54 -30.48 34.31
CA ALA A 251 22.97 -30.81 34.16
C ALA A 251 23.39 -31.17 32.71
N GLU A 252 22.69 -30.61 31.72
CA GLU A 252 22.94 -30.80 30.29
C GLU A 252 24.04 -29.85 29.79
N TRP A 253 25.26 -30.03 30.30
CA TRP A 253 26.37 -29.08 30.13
C TRP A 253 26.77 -28.78 28.68
N VAL A 254 26.69 -29.78 27.79
CA VAL A 254 27.05 -29.61 26.38
C VAL A 254 26.01 -28.79 25.64
N THR A 255 24.72 -29.11 25.85
CA THR A 255 23.59 -28.37 25.28
C THR A 255 23.57 -26.92 25.78
N LEU A 256 23.84 -26.71 27.07
CA LEU A 256 24.00 -25.39 27.67
C LEU A 256 25.19 -24.63 27.04
N GLY A 257 26.35 -25.29 26.92
CA GLY A 257 27.56 -24.72 26.32
C GLY A 257 27.35 -24.21 24.89
N LEU A 258 26.56 -24.92 24.08
CA LEU A 258 26.22 -24.52 22.71
C LEU A 258 25.30 -23.28 22.67
N ASN A 259 24.50 -23.04 23.71
CA ASN A 259 23.54 -21.93 23.77
C ASN A 259 24.09 -20.67 24.47
N ILE A 260 25.13 -20.78 25.30
CA ILE A 260 25.73 -19.64 26.01
C ILE A 260 26.19 -18.52 25.06
N PRO A 261 26.90 -18.79 23.94
CA PRO A 261 27.28 -17.74 22.98
C PRO A 261 26.07 -17.02 22.38
N LEU A 262 25.00 -17.76 22.09
CA LEU A 262 23.75 -17.22 21.56
C LEU A 262 23.02 -16.37 22.60
N LEU A 263 23.04 -16.79 23.88
CA LEU A 263 22.46 -16.04 24.99
C LEU A 263 23.20 -14.72 25.21
N PHE A 264 24.54 -14.73 25.18
CA PHE A 264 25.35 -13.52 25.27
C PHE A 264 25.12 -12.60 24.07
N TYR A 265 24.98 -13.17 22.87
CA TYR A 265 24.61 -12.42 21.67
C TYR A 265 23.25 -11.74 21.81
N HIS A 266 22.22 -12.42 22.30
CA HIS A 266 20.90 -11.84 22.53
C HIS A 266 20.94 -10.70 23.56
N LEU A 267 21.74 -10.86 24.62
CA LEU A 267 21.95 -9.82 25.63
C LEU A 267 22.65 -8.60 25.03
N TRP A 268 23.76 -8.81 24.32
CA TRP A 268 24.51 -7.77 23.64
C TRP A 268 23.63 -7.04 22.62
N ARG A 269 22.90 -7.79 21.79
CA ARG A 269 21.94 -7.28 20.80
C ARG A 269 20.81 -6.51 21.45
N TYR A 270 20.35 -6.89 22.64
CA TYR A 270 19.30 -6.16 23.36
C TYR A 270 19.80 -4.78 23.81
N PHE A 271 21.03 -4.70 24.34
CA PHE A 271 21.61 -3.44 24.85
C PHE A 271 22.26 -2.56 23.77
N HIS A 272 22.74 -3.15 22.66
CA HIS A 272 23.41 -2.46 21.56
C HIS A 272 22.54 -2.35 20.31
N ARG A 273 21.23 -2.57 20.45
CA ARG A 273 20.29 -2.14 19.42
C ARG A 273 20.45 -0.64 19.21
N PRO A 274 20.32 -0.14 17.98
CA PRO A 274 20.15 1.29 17.75
C PRO A 274 18.83 1.68 18.44
N ALA A 275 18.94 2.17 19.67
CA ALA A 275 17.84 2.73 20.44
C ALA A 275 17.98 4.24 20.36
N ASP A 276 17.07 4.87 19.62
CA ASP A 276 16.52 6.19 19.92
C ASP A 276 17.57 7.30 20.14
N GLY A 277 18.66 7.25 19.39
CA GLY A 277 19.74 8.23 19.43
C GLY A 277 19.42 9.44 18.56
N SER A 278 18.76 10.43 19.16
CA SER A 278 18.51 11.79 18.64
C SER A 278 17.62 11.89 17.39
N GLU A 279 16.90 13.01 17.27
CA GLU A 279 16.05 13.42 16.13
C GLU A 279 16.87 13.63 14.82
N VAL A 280 17.69 12.66 14.44
CA VAL A 280 18.41 12.70 13.17
C VAL A 280 17.47 12.13 12.12
N MET A 281 17.12 13.01 11.17
CA MET A 281 16.46 12.73 9.89
C MET A 281 16.45 11.25 9.52
N TYR A 282 15.29 10.63 9.71
CA TYR A 282 15.00 9.26 9.33
C TYR A 282 15.02 9.15 7.80
N ASP A 283 16.14 8.72 7.23
CA ASP A 283 16.23 8.44 5.80
C ASP A 283 15.84 6.96 5.56
N ALA A 284 14.68 6.76 4.93
CA ALA A 284 14.15 5.44 4.62
C ALA A 284 15.07 4.61 3.71
N VAL A 285 15.91 5.27 2.90
CA VAL A 285 16.91 4.61 2.03
C VAL A 285 18.08 4.06 2.83
N SER A 286 18.43 4.72 3.94
CA SER A 286 19.51 4.34 4.86
C SER A 286 19.13 3.14 5.73
N ILE A 287 17.91 3.11 6.28
CA ILE A 287 17.53 2.14 7.33
C ILE A 287 17.06 0.79 6.76
N MET A 288 16.53 0.77 5.53
CA MET A 288 16.10 -0.45 4.85
C MET A 288 16.90 -0.69 3.56
N ASN A 289 18.19 -0.39 3.63
CA ASN A 289 19.11 -0.70 2.55
C ASN A 289 19.20 -2.23 2.37
N ALA A 290 19.32 -2.71 1.13
CA ALA A 290 19.33 -4.14 0.83
C ALA A 290 20.36 -4.91 1.66
N ASP A 291 21.47 -4.25 1.99
CA ASP A 291 22.55 -4.78 2.82
C ASP A 291 22.14 -5.05 4.28
N ILE A 292 21.31 -4.18 4.87
CA ILE A 292 20.81 -4.34 6.25
C ILE A 292 19.82 -5.50 6.30
N LEU A 293 18.92 -5.60 5.31
CA LEU A 293 17.98 -6.70 5.20
C LEU A 293 18.72 -8.04 5.03
N ASN A 294 19.75 -8.06 4.17
CA ASN A 294 20.57 -9.23 3.92
C ASN A 294 21.38 -9.63 5.18
N TYR A 295 21.88 -8.65 5.95
CA TYR A 295 22.52 -8.87 7.24
C TYR A 295 21.55 -9.50 8.26
N CYS A 296 20.36 -8.93 8.44
CA CYS A 296 19.33 -9.44 9.34
C CYS A 296 18.84 -10.85 8.93
N GLN A 297 18.75 -11.12 7.63
CA GLN A 297 18.39 -12.44 7.12
C GLN A 297 19.50 -13.47 7.43
N LYS A 298 20.77 -13.15 7.17
CA LYS A 298 21.92 -13.99 7.53
C LYS A 298 21.97 -14.28 9.02
N GLU A 299 21.76 -13.26 9.84
CA GLU A 299 21.69 -13.41 11.30
C GLU A 299 20.57 -14.37 11.73
N SER A 300 19.39 -14.26 11.11
CA SER A 300 18.25 -15.14 11.40
C SER A 300 18.57 -16.60 11.04
N TRP A 301 19.23 -16.83 9.91
CA TRP A 301 19.72 -18.16 9.51
C TRP A 301 20.75 -18.72 10.49
N CYS A 302 21.69 -17.89 10.96
CA CYS A 302 22.66 -18.30 11.97
C CYS A 302 21.95 -18.71 13.28
N LYS A 303 21.01 -17.91 13.78
CA LYS A 303 20.24 -18.23 15.00
C LYS A 303 19.48 -19.55 14.85
N LEU A 304 18.80 -19.73 13.72
CA LEU A 304 18.06 -20.95 13.41
C LEU A 304 18.99 -22.18 13.39
N ALA A 305 20.19 -22.06 12.82
CA ALA A 305 21.17 -23.13 12.82
C ALA A 305 21.61 -23.52 14.24
N PHE A 306 21.87 -22.55 15.13
CA PHE A 306 22.19 -22.83 16.54
C PHE A 306 21.03 -23.50 17.28
N TYR A 307 19.79 -23.05 17.07
CA TYR A 307 18.62 -23.68 17.69
C TYR A 307 18.41 -25.13 17.20
N LEU A 308 18.53 -25.37 15.90
CA LEU A 308 18.40 -26.71 15.34
C LEU A 308 19.51 -27.64 15.83
N LEU A 309 20.76 -27.16 15.87
CA LEU A 309 21.88 -27.95 16.38
C LEU A 309 21.69 -28.32 17.85
N SER A 310 21.28 -27.36 18.69
CA SER A 310 20.96 -27.62 20.09
C SER A 310 19.79 -28.59 20.26
N PHE A 311 18.75 -28.45 19.43
CA PHE A 311 17.56 -29.30 19.48
C PHE A 311 17.89 -30.75 19.10
N PHE A 312 18.57 -30.97 17.97
CA PHE A 312 18.95 -32.30 17.52
C PHE A 312 19.96 -32.97 18.45
N TYR A 313 20.88 -32.21 19.04
CA TYR A 313 21.79 -32.73 20.04
C TYR A 313 21.05 -33.17 21.32
N TYR A 314 20.12 -32.36 21.81
CA TYR A 314 19.29 -32.74 22.96
C TYR A 314 18.46 -33.99 22.68
N LEU A 315 17.84 -34.05 21.49
CA LEU A 315 17.07 -35.24 21.07
C LEU A 315 17.96 -36.48 20.97
N TYR A 316 19.17 -36.34 20.42
CA TYR A 316 20.15 -37.42 20.35
C TYR A 316 20.57 -37.89 21.75
N SER A 317 20.88 -36.96 22.68
CA SER A 317 21.22 -37.27 24.07
C SER A 317 20.10 -38.04 24.76
N MET A 318 18.85 -37.55 24.64
CA MET A 318 17.67 -38.21 25.20
C MET A 318 17.45 -39.62 24.66
N VAL A 319 17.53 -39.80 23.33
CA VAL A 319 17.39 -41.11 22.68
C VAL A 319 18.55 -42.04 23.07
N TYR A 320 19.78 -41.52 23.14
CA TYR A 320 20.94 -42.28 23.57
C TYR A 320 20.78 -42.77 25.01
N THR A 321 20.32 -41.92 25.94
CA THR A 321 20.01 -42.32 27.31
C THR A 321 18.90 -43.38 27.35
N LEU A 322 17.81 -43.22 26.58
CA LEU A 322 16.71 -44.19 26.52
C LEU A 322 17.09 -45.55 25.93
N VAL A 323 18.08 -45.59 25.03
CA VAL A 323 18.56 -46.82 24.37
C VAL A 323 19.72 -47.47 25.13
N SER A 324 20.43 -46.71 25.96
CA SER A 324 21.58 -47.20 26.74
C SER A 324 21.22 -47.65 28.17
N PHE A 325 19.94 -47.50 28.55
CA PHE A 325 19.33 -48.11 29.74
C PHE A 325 18.51 -49.34 29.32
#